data_AF-A0A3D0UUH2-F1
#
_entry.id   AF-A0A3D0UUH2-F1
#
_cell.length_a   1.000
_cell.length_b   1.000
_cell.length_c   1.000
_cell.angle_alpha   90.00
_cell.angle_beta   90.00
_cell.angle_gamma   90.00
#
_symmetry.space_group_name_H-M   'P 1'
#
loop_
_entity.id
_entity.type
_entity.pdbx_description
1 polymer ?
#
loop_
_entity_poly.entity_id
_entity_poly.type
_entity_poly.pdbx_seq_one_letter_code
_entity_poly.pdbx_strand_id
1 'polypeptide(L)'
;MIITQTLQHFFPKLKISTSAKNFNGELGLSLSIFEIDEWKPNPWCFIKTLFLATKKALFAKKNYDIIVLEYGIDRPKEMEFLITIAKPHVGIFTAIDVVHSEQFGNPNEIAKEEVKMIQNTREVAFLNENDLYAMQLKDQI
;
A
#
# COMPACT_ATOMS: atom_id res chain seq x y z
N MET A 1 -7.87 -4.16 -8.69
CA MET A 1 -8.07 -4.40 -7.25
C MET A 1 -9.56 -4.27 -6.91
N ILE A 2 -10.11 -5.18 -6.10
CA ILE A 2 -11.55 -5.22 -5.77
C ILE A 2 -12.00 -3.94 -5.06
N ILE A 3 -11.20 -3.43 -4.10
CA ILE A 3 -11.51 -2.20 -3.35
C ILE A 3 -11.72 -1.01 -4.29
N THR A 4 -10.85 -0.84 -5.29
CA THR A 4 -10.97 0.23 -6.29
C THR A 4 -12.27 0.12 -7.07
N GLN A 5 -12.65 -1.09 -7.51
CA GLN A 5 -13.90 -1.31 -8.25
C GLN A 5 -15.13 -1.00 -7.39
N THR A 6 -15.11 -1.41 -6.12
CA THR A 6 -16.17 -1.10 -5.16
C THR A 6 -16.30 0.41 -4.95
N LEU A 7 -15.20 1.12 -4.72
CA LEU A 7 -15.22 2.57 -4.56
C LEU A 7 -15.71 3.28 -5.81
N GLN A 8 -15.30 2.84 -7.00
CA GLN A 8 -15.78 3.39 -8.27
C GLN A 8 -17.28 3.18 -8.48
N HIS A 9 -17.82 2.04 -8.05
CA HIS A 9 -19.25 1.75 -8.13
C HIS A 9 -20.07 2.67 -7.22
N PHE A 10 -19.67 2.85 -5.96
CA PHE A 10 -20.42 3.66 -4.99
C PHE A 10 -20.15 5.17 -5.12
N PHE A 11 -18.99 5.57 -5.64
CA PHE A 11 -18.59 6.97 -5.77
C PHE A 11 -18.16 7.32 -7.21
N PRO A 12 -19.06 7.22 -8.20
CA PRO A 12 -18.71 7.34 -9.62
C PRO A 12 -18.21 8.74 -10.03
N LYS A 13 -18.40 9.76 -9.18
CA LYS A 13 -17.93 11.13 -9.43
C LYS A 13 -16.52 11.38 -8.91
N LEU A 14 -16.00 10.54 -8.00
CA LEU A 14 -14.67 10.70 -7.43
C LEU A 14 -13.62 10.10 -8.34
N LYS A 15 -12.50 10.79 -8.48
CA LYS A 15 -11.31 10.26 -9.14
C LYS A 15 -10.57 9.34 -8.17
N ILE A 16 -10.50 8.07 -8.49
CA ILE A 16 -9.86 7.05 -7.66
C ILE A 16 -8.60 6.57 -8.36
N SER A 17 -7.45 6.81 -7.75
CA SER A 17 -6.16 6.25 -8.15
C SER A 17 -5.87 4.94 -7.41
N THR A 18 -5.09 4.06 -8.01
CA THR A 18 -4.70 2.77 -7.43
C THR A 18 -3.24 2.51 -7.73
N SER A 19 -2.51 1.93 -6.77
CA SER A 19 -1.17 1.42 -7.04
C SER A 19 -1.21 0.37 -8.15
N ALA A 20 -0.17 0.37 -9.00
CA ALA A 20 0.00 -0.65 -10.02
C ALA A 20 0.35 -2.00 -9.37
N LYS A 21 0.22 -3.08 -10.15
CA LYS A 21 0.62 -4.41 -9.67
C LYS A 21 2.11 -4.41 -9.30
N ASN A 22 2.45 -4.98 -8.15
CA ASN A 22 3.82 -5.01 -7.59
C ASN A 22 4.40 -3.63 -7.22
N PHE A 23 3.58 -2.57 -7.17
CA PHE A 23 3.99 -1.24 -6.70
C PHE A 23 3.61 -1.04 -5.23
N ASN A 24 4.01 -2.00 -4.40
CA ASN A 24 3.58 -2.13 -3.01
C ASN A 24 4.73 -1.98 -2.00
N GLY A 25 6.00 -2.12 -2.44
CA GLY A 25 7.19 -1.76 -1.67
C GLY A 25 7.58 -0.27 -1.79
N GLU A 26 8.68 0.13 -1.13
CA GLU A 26 9.12 1.54 -0.97
C GLU A 26 9.03 2.39 -2.25
N LEU A 27 9.72 1.95 -3.31
CA LEU A 27 9.80 2.72 -4.55
C LEU A 27 8.44 2.73 -5.27
N GLY A 28 7.78 1.58 -5.35
CA GLY A 28 6.49 1.45 -6.02
C GLY A 28 5.38 2.26 -5.35
N LEU A 29 5.34 2.24 -4.02
CA LEU A 29 4.40 3.01 -3.22
C LEU A 29 4.60 4.51 -3.48
N SER A 30 5.86 4.98 -3.43
CA SER A 30 6.22 6.37 -3.69
C SER A 30 5.84 6.83 -5.10
N LEU A 31 6.13 5.99 -6.11
CA LEU A 31 5.76 6.28 -7.51
C LEU A 31 4.24 6.30 -7.71
N SER A 32 3.51 5.43 -7.01
CA SER A 32 2.04 5.38 -7.06
C SER A 32 1.39 6.67 -6.58
N ILE A 33 1.95 7.34 -5.56
CA ILE A 33 1.48 8.65 -5.08
C ILE A 33 1.54 9.71 -6.19
N PHE A 34 2.55 9.61 -7.06
CA PHE A 34 2.72 10.48 -8.23
C PHE A 34 1.98 9.97 -9.47
N GLU A 35 1.14 8.94 -9.38
CA GLU A 35 0.49 8.28 -10.52
C GLU A 35 1.52 7.92 -11.61
N ILE A 36 2.63 7.30 -11.19
CA ILE A 36 3.64 6.69 -12.05
C ILE A 36 3.53 5.17 -11.82
N ASP A 37 3.05 4.45 -12.83
CA ASP A 37 2.68 3.04 -12.79
C ASP A 37 3.65 2.12 -13.56
N GLU A 38 4.69 2.70 -14.16
CA GLU A 38 5.70 1.97 -14.92
C GLU A 38 7.11 2.20 -14.37
N TRP A 39 7.78 1.10 -14.01
CA TRP A 39 9.16 1.10 -13.54
C TRP A 39 9.89 -0.12 -14.09
N LYS A 40 11.11 0.08 -14.57
CA LYS A 40 12.02 -1.00 -14.97
C LYS A 40 13.44 -0.65 -14.49
N PRO A 41 14.22 -1.64 -14.01
CA PRO A 41 15.56 -1.41 -13.51
C PRO A 41 16.54 -1.17 -14.67
N ASN A 42 16.52 0.05 -15.24
CA ASN A 42 17.48 0.48 -16.24
C ASN A 42 17.83 1.98 -16.05
N PRO A 43 19.08 2.41 -16.36
CA PRO A 43 19.53 3.78 -16.10
C PRO A 43 18.68 4.87 -16.77
N TRP A 44 18.24 4.62 -18.00
CA TRP A 44 17.39 5.57 -18.74
C TRP A 44 16.02 5.74 -18.08
N CYS A 45 15.41 4.65 -17.62
CA CYS A 45 14.16 4.66 -16.90
C CYS A 45 14.32 5.32 -15.54
N PHE A 46 15.46 5.13 -14.84
CA PHE A 46 15.78 5.86 -13.62
C PHE A 46 15.77 7.37 -13.85
N ILE A 47 16.55 7.86 -14.83
CA ILE A 47 16.63 9.30 -15.12
C ILE A 47 15.25 9.85 -15.53
N LYS A 48 14.52 9.14 -16.40
CA LYS A 48 13.17 9.52 -16.82
C LYS A 48 12.21 9.60 -15.63
N THR A 49 12.22 8.59 -14.77
CA THR A 49 11.33 8.50 -13.60
C THR A 49 11.66 9.59 -12.59
N LEU A 50 12.95 9.84 -12.33
CA LEU A 50 13.40 10.93 -11.46
C LEU A 50 12.93 12.29 -11.98
N PHE A 51 13.09 12.55 -13.28
CA PHE A 51 12.61 13.79 -13.89
C PHE A 51 11.08 13.92 -13.82
N LEU A 52 10.33 12.84 -14.11
CA LEU A 52 8.87 12.84 -14.05
C LEU A 52 8.36 13.05 -12.61
N ALA A 53 8.90 12.32 -11.64
CA ALA A 53 8.54 12.46 -10.24
C ALA A 53 8.86 13.87 -9.73
N THR A 54 10.04 14.41 -10.05
CA THR A 54 10.44 15.77 -9.66
C THR A 54 9.51 16.81 -10.30
N LYS A 55 9.21 16.68 -11.59
CA LYS A 55 8.29 17.57 -12.29
C LYS A 55 6.88 17.51 -11.66
N LYS A 56 6.39 16.32 -11.32
CA LYS A 56 5.10 16.18 -10.65
C LYS A 56 5.11 16.77 -9.24
N ALA A 57 6.15 16.53 -8.46
CA ALA A 57 6.30 17.08 -7.12
C ALA A 57 6.31 18.62 -7.10
N LEU A 58 6.97 19.25 -8.08
CA LEU A 58 7.11 20.70 -8.13
C LEU A 58 5.95 21.43 -8.82
N PHE A 59 5.32 20.81 -9.84
CA PHE A 59 4.41 21.51 -10.73
C PHE A 59 3.04 20.85 -10.91
N ALA A 60 2.85 19.59 -10.52
CA ALA A 60 1.56 18.93 -10.69
C ALA A 60 0.62 19.22 -9.51
N LYS A 61 -0.68 19.26 -9.82
CA LYS A 61 -1.74 19.25 -8.81
C LYS A 61 -2.19 17.81 -8.56
N LYS A 62 -2.67 17.52 -7.34
CA LYS A 62 -3.29 16.23 -7.01
C LYS A 62 -4.45 15.97 -7.98
N ASN A 63 -4.40 14.85 -8.70
CA ASN A 63 -5.38 14.50 -9.74
C ASN A 63 -6.36 13.39 -9.30
N TYR A 64 -6.28 12.92 -8.06
CA TYR A 64 -7.21 11.97 -7.48
C TYR A 64 -7.83 12.50 -6.19
N ASP A 65 -9.07 12.12 -5.93
CA ASP A 65 -9.76 12.38 -4.67
C ASP A 65 -9.33 11.34 -3.63
N ILE A 66 -9.32 10.06 -4.04
CA ILE A 66 -8.93 8.89 -3.25
C ILE A 66 -7.76 8.17 -3.94
N ILE A 67 -6.78 7.71 -3.17
CA ILE A 67 -5.77 6.77 -3.64
C ILE A 67 -5.85 5.49 -2.81
N VAL A 68 -5.86 4.35 -3.48
CA VAL A 68 -5.80 3.03 -2.85
C VAL A 68 -4.40 2.48 -3.07
N LEU A 69 -3.66 2.31 -1.98
CA LEU A 69 -2.28 1.84 -1.98
C LEU A 69 -2.21 0.46 -1.34
N GLU A 70 -1.56 -0.47 -2.01
CA GLU A 70 -1.17 -1.76 -1.45
C GLU A 70 0.16 -1.62 -0.71
N TYR A 71 0.26 -2.17 0.50
CA TYR A 71 1.48 -2.15 1.32
C TYR A 71 2.05 -3.57 1.31
N GLY A 72 3.15 -3.76 0.59
CA GLY A 72 3.83 -5.04 0.44
C GLY A 72 5.14 -5.02 1.20
N ILE A 73 5.35 -6.05 2.02
CA ILE A 73 6.53 -6.20 2.86
C ILE A 73 7.15 -7.58 2.64
N ASP A 74 8.48 -7.62 2.62
CA ASP A 74 9.25 -8.86 2.55
C ASP A 74 10.15 -9.03 3.78
N ARG A 75 10.41 -7.96 4.55
CA ARG A 75 11.28 -8.00 5.75
C ARG A 75 10.72 -7.23 6.95
N PRO A 76 11.14 -7.58 8.17
CA PRO A 76 10.81 -6.80 9.36
C PRO A 76 11.24 -5.34 9.23
N LYS A 77 10.44 -4.43 9.78
CA LYS A 77 10.58 -2.96 9.78
C LYS A 77 10.21 -2.26 8.47
N GLU A 78 9.88 -3.00 7.41
CA GLU A 78 9.45 -2.38 6.16
C GLU A 78 8.07 -1.75 6.32
N MET A 79 7.17 -2.31 7.14
CA MET A 79 5.84 -1.74 7.31
C MET A 79 5.90 -0.35 7.97
N GLU A 80 6.69 -0.19 9.05
CA GLU A 80 6.90 1.11 9.66
C GLU A 80 7.42 2.13 8.66
N PHE A 81 8.38 1.72 7.81
CA PHE A 81 8.93 2.60 6.80
C PHE A 81 7.87 3.03 5.77
N LEU A 82 7.07 2.09 5.24
CA LEU A 82 5.99 2.42 4.30
C LEU A 82 4.95 3.37 4.91
N ILE A 83 4.62 3.20 6.20
CA ILE A 83 3.71 4.10 6.92
C ILE A 83 4.29 5.53 7.01
N THR A 84 5.61 5.70 7.08
CA THR A 84 6.22 7.04 7.04
C THR A 84 6.09 7.72 5.67
N ILE A 85 6.04 6.95 4.58
CA ILE A 85 5.80 7.46 3.22
C ILE A 85 4.33 7.86 3.07
N ALA A 86 3.42 6.94 3.41
CA ALA A 86 1.99 7.15 3.33
C ALA A 86 1.31 6.54 4.56
N LYS A 87 0.78 7.40 5.44
CA LYS A 87 -0.03 6.95 6.58
C LYS A 87 -1.50 6.82 6.14
N PRO A 88 -2.12 5.63 6.20
CA PRO A 88 -3.48 5.42 5.71
C PRO A 88 -4.53 6.14 6.56
N HIS A 89 -5.54 6.72 5.89
CA HIS A 89 -6.74 7.23 6.57
C HIS A 89 -7.69 6.08 6.90
N VAL A 90 -7.90 5.21 5.91
CA VAL A 90 -8.64 3.96 6.04
C VAL A 90 -7.67 2.80 5.77
N GLY A 91 -7.59 1.86 6.71
CA GLY A 91 -6.77 0.66 6.63
C GLY A 91 -7.64 -0.57 6.40
N ILE A 92 -7.20 -1.48 5.55
CA ILE A 92 -7.92 -2.71 5.25
C ILE A 92 -6.94 -3.87 5.37
N PHE A 93 -7.19 -4.74 6.34
CA PHE A 93 -6.45 -5.98 6.52
C PHE A 93 -7.21 -7.10 5.83
N THR A 94 -6.65 -7.61 4.74
CA THR A 94 -7.26 -8.67 3.93
C THR A 94 -6.94 -10.06 4.50
N ALA A 95 -6.67 -11.05 3.64
CA ALA A 95 -6.14 -12.33 4.08
C ALA A 95 -4.61 -12.31 3.99
N ILE A 96 -3.93 -13.01 4.90
CA ILE A 96 -2.48 -13.18 4.84
C ILE A 96 -2.15 -14.34 3.90
N ASP A 97 -1.29 -14.09 2.91
CA ASP A 97 -0.75 -15.16 2.09
C ASP A 97 0.53 -15.74 2.72
N VAL A 98 0.50 -17.04 3.01
CA VAL A 98 1.61 -17.77 3.65
C VAL A 98 2.78 -17.99 2.68
N VAL A 99 2.57 -17.79 1.37
CA VAL A 99 3.52 -18.15 0.30
C VAL A 99 4.82 -17.33 0.34
N HIS A 100 4.90 -16.22 1.10
CA HIS A 100 6.09 -15.38 1.24
C HIS A 100 6.82 -15.52 2.60
N SER A 101 6.58 -16.60 3.35
CA SER A 101 7.15 -16.80 4.69
C SER A 101 8.67 -17.00 4.76
N GLU A 102 9.37 -17.15 3.64
CA GLU A 102 10.81 -17.45 3.64
C GLU A 102 11.65 -16.38 4.34
N GLN A 103 11.26 -15.11 4.24
CA GLN A 103 12.02 -13.98 4.82
C GLN A 103 11.57 -13.59 6.24
N PHE A 104 10.34 -13.91 6.63
CA PHE A 104 9.81 -13.67 7.99
C PHE A 104 9.90 -14.89 8.92
N GLY A 105 10.35 -16.03 8.40
CA GLY A 105 10.54 -17.27 9.15
C GLY A 105 9.24 -18.00 9.50
N ASN A 106 8.16 -17.30 9.85
CA ASN A 106 6.83 -17.88 10.02
C ASN A 106 5.69 -16.87 9.70
N PRO A 107 4.46 -17.35 9.45
CA PRO A 107 3.31 -16.49 9.13
C PRO A 107 2.85 -15.55 10.26
N ASN A 108 3.07 -15.91 11.53
CA ASN A 108 2.69 -15.05 12.65
C ASN A 108 3.54 -13.78 12.71
N GLU A 109 4.83 -13.86 12.32
CA GLU A 109 5.69 -12.68 12.25
C GLU A 109 5.31 -11.75 11.09
N ILE A 110 4.87 -12.31 9.94
CA ILE A 110 4.26 -11.51 8.86
C ILE A 110 3.03 -10.78 9.40
N ALA A 111 2.13 -11.51 10.06
CA ALA A 111 0.90 -10.93 10.61
C ALA A 111 1.17 -9.78 11.58
N LYS A 112 2.14 -9.95 12.49
CA LYS A 112 2.58 -8.90 13.43
C LYS A 112 3.20 -7.69 12.73
N GLU A 113 3.83 -7.88 11.59
CA GLU A 113 4.38 -6.79 10.80
C GLU A 113 3.28 -6.05 10.03
N GLU A 114 2.39 -6.78 9.35
CA GLU A 114 1.27 -6.21 8.60
C GLU A 114 0.28 -5.45 9.49
N VAL A 115 0.01 -5.93 10.70
CA VAL A 115 -0.96 -5.28 11.61
C VAL A 115 -0.53 -3.88 12.02
N LYS A 116 0.77 -3.55 11.93
CA LYS A 116 1.27 -2.21 12.20
C LYS A 116 0.64 -1.16 11.29
N MET A 117 0.26 -1.53 10.05
CA MET A 117 -0.49 -0.65 9.15
C MET A 117 -1.85 -0.28 9.73
N ILE A 118 -2.53 -1.28 10.30
CA ILE A 118 -3.83 -1.10 10.94
C ILE A 118 -3.73 -0.27 12.22
N GLN A 119 -2.76 -0.59 13.08
CA GLN A 119 -2.49 0.18 14.32
C GLN A 119 -2.15 1.65 14.04
N ASN A 120 -1.61 1.95 12.85
CA ASN A 120 -1.26 3.31 12.43
C ASN A 120 -2.29 3.94 11.48
N THR A 121 -3.44 3.31 11.27
CA THR A 121 -4.53 3.91 10.48
C THR A 121 -5.17 5.07 11.24
N ARG A 122 -5.50 6.17 10.54
CA ARG A 122 -5.94 7.41 11.20
C ARG A 122 -7.40 7.41 11.62
N GLU A 123 -8.30 6.82 10.82
CA GLU A 123 -9.75 7.00 11.00
C GLU A 123 -10.45 5.67 11.22
N VAL A 124 -10.35 4.73 10.27
CA VAL A 124 -11.11 3.47 10.30
C VAL A 124 -10.29 2.32 9.78
N ALA A 125 -10.27 1.21 10.52
CA ALA A 125 -9.68 -0.04 10.10
C ALA A 125 -10.76 -1.10 9.81
N PHE A 126 -10.56 -1.87 8.74
CA PHE A 126 -11.35 -3.04 8.40
C PHE A 126 -10.49 -4.29 8.53
N LEU A 127 -11.02 -5.33 9.18
CA LEU A 127 -10.37 -6.62 9.31
C LEU A 127 -11.20 -7.71 8.65
N ASN A 128 -10.52 -8.63 7.98
CA ASN A 128 -11.15 -9.84 7.46
C ASN A 128 -11.47 -10.82 8.60
N GLU A 129 -12.74 -10.92 8.98
CA GLU A 129 -13.20 -11.85 10.02
C GLU A 129 -12.92 -13.32 9.70
N ASN A 130 -12.80 -13.67 8.42
CA ASN A 130 -12.51 -15.04 7.98
C ASN A 130 -11.01 -15.38 7.99
N ASP A 131 -10.13 -14.41 8.26
CA ASP A 131 -8.69 -14.65 8.35
C ASP A 131 -8.27 -14.89 9.80
N LEU A 132 -7.69 -16.07 10.06
CA LEU A 132 -7.30 -16.49 11.41
C LEU A 132 -6.23 -15.57 12.02
N TYR A 133 -5.29 -15.08 11.21
CA TYR A 133 -4.20 -14.23 11.71
C TYR A 133 -4.71 -12.81 12.01
N ALA A 134 -5.55 -12.26 11.14
CA ALA A 134 -6.24 -10.99 11.39
C ALA A 134 -7.01 -11.03 12.71
N MET A 135 -7.75 -12.13 12.95
CA MET A 135 -8.55 -12.29 14.16
C MET A 135 -7.72 -12.53 15.42
N GLN A 136 -6.57 -13.20 15.32
CA GLN A 136 -5.62 -13.32 16.45
C GLN A 136 -5.05 -11.97 16.91
N LEU A 137 -4.95 -11.00 16.00
CA LEU A 137 -4.39 -9.69 16.27
C LEU A 137 -5.46 -8.64 16.60
N LYS A 138 -6.74 -9.02 16.62
CA LYS A 138 -7.86 -8.13 16.92
C LYS A 138 -7.70 -7.39 18.25
N ASP A 139 -7.19 -8.07 19.28
CA ASP A 139 -6.98 -7.48 20.61
C ASP A 139 -5.77 -6.51 20.67
N GLN A 140 -4.98 -6.44 19.60
CA GLN A 140 -3.80 -5.57 19.48
C GLN A 140 -4.06 -4.28 18.69
N ILE A 141 -5.30 -4.05 18.25
CA ILE A 141 -5.73 -2.95 17.38
C ILE A 141 -6.63 -2.00 18.17
#